data_AF-A0A7J4NY24-F1
#
_entry.id   AF-A0A7J4NY24-F1
#
_cell.length_a   1.000
_cell.length_b   1.000
_cell.length_c   1.000
_cell.angle_alpha   90.00
_cell.angle_beta   90.00
_cell.angle_gamma   90.00
#
_symmetry.space_group_name_H-M   'P 1'
#
loop_
_entity.id
_entity.type
_entity.pdbx_description
1 polymer ?
#
loop_
_entity_poly.entity_id
_entity_poly.type
_entity_poly.pdbx_seq_one_letter_code
_entity_poly.pdbx_strand_id
1 'polypeptide(L)'
;MLIRQRGWTDDEVEKLRNVYPSSASFPDLLDQFPNRSPNSIRLMASRLGLKRPNIFSGINKVSEKKTSARAGGGVLVRCSQCGGWIGVSVERASANGVVVCDHCGGVSLLTD
;
A
#
# COMPACT_ATOMS: atom_id res chain seq x y z
N MET A 1 15.05 -32.68 -6.98
CA MET A 1 15.42 -31.88 -8.18
C MET A 1 15.44 -30.41 -7.77
N LEU A 2 16.62 -29.85 -7.48
CA LEU A 2 16.74 -28.46 -7.02
C LEU A 2 16.78 -27.54 -8.23
N ILE A 3 15.64 -26.91 -8.54
CA ILE A 3 15.57 -25.85 -9.54
C ILE A 3 16.34 -24.65 -9.00
N ARG A 4 17.60 -24.49 -9.43
CA ARG A 4 18.36 -23.26 -9.23
C ARG A 4 17.60 -22.12 -9.93
N GLN A 5 16.88 -21.30 -9.17
CA GLN A 5 16.31 -20.07 -9.73
C GLN A 5 17.46 -19.23 -10.28
N ARG A 6 17.41 -18.89 -11.58
CA ARG A 6 18.29 -17.88 -12.16
C ARG A 6 18.15 -16.61 -11.33
N GLY A 7 19.29 -16.04 -10.90
CA GLY A 7 19.31 -14.78 -10.16
C GLY A 7 18.56 -13.68 -10.92
N TRP A 8 18.05 -12.68 -10.21
CA TRP A 8 17.48 -11.49 -10.84
C TRP A 8 18.59 -10.74 -11.56
N THR A 9 18.40 -10.41 -12.83
CA THR A 9 19.32 -9.52 -13.55
C THR A 9 19.04 -8.07 -13.17
N ASP A 10 20.04 -7.20 -13.37
CA ASP A 10 19.89 -5.78 -13.08
C ASP A 10 18.74 -5.17 -13.91
N ASP A 11 18.60 -5.56 -15.18
CA ASP A 11 17.48 -5.15 -16.04
C ASP A 11 16.11 -5.56 -15.48
N GLU A 12 15.99 -6.79 -14.94
CA GLU A 12 14.74 -7.26 -14.33
C GLU A 12 14.43 -6.48 -13.05
N VAL A 13 15.46 -6.13 -12.26
CA VAL A 13 15.31 -5.34 -11.04
C VAL A 13 14.89 -3.91 -11.36
N GLU A 14 15.53 -3.28 -12.34
CA GLU A 14 15.20 -1.93 -12.84
C GLU A 14 13.74 -1.90 -13.34
N LYS A 15 13.37 -2.88 -14.17
CA LYS A 15 12.00 -3.03 -14.66
C LYS A 15 11.01 -3.21 -13.51
N LEU A 16 11.34 -4.04 -12.52
CA LEU A 16 10.49 -4.26 -11.35
C LEU A 16 10.32 -2.98 -10.53
N ARG A 17 11.37 -2.18 -10.34
CA ARG A 17 11.30 -0.88 -9.64
C ARG A 17 10.31 0.08 -10.31
N ASN A 18 10.25 0.07 -11.63
CA ASN A 18 9.38 0.97 -12.40
C ASN A 18 7.93 0.46 -12.45
N VAL A 19 7.74 -0.85 -12.69
CA VAL A 19 6.42 -1.42 -12.96
C VAL A 19 5.67 -1.81 -11.68
N TYR A 20 6.38 -2.25 -10.63
CA TYR A 20 5.73 -2.70 -9.40
C TYR A 20 4.93 -1.62 -8.66
N PRO A 21 5.41 -0.38 -8.48
CA PRO A 21 4.64 0.68 -7.82
C PRO A 21 3.55 1.31 -8.70
N SER A 22 3.41 0.89 -9.97
CA SER A 22 2.37 1.40 -10.86
C SER A 22 0.97 0.88 -10.47
N SER A 23 -0.07 1.54 -10.99
CA SER A 23 -1.47 1.10 -10.88
C SER A 23 -1.81 -0.11 -11.77
N ALA A 24 -0.82 -0.69 -12.47
CA ALA A 24 -1.04 -1.84 -13.34
C ALA A 24 -1.58 -3.03 -12.54
N SER A 25 -2.45 -3.83 -13.16
CA SER A 25 -2.95 -5.03 -12.51
C SER A 25 -1.81 -6.04 -12.27
N PHE A 26 -1.98 -6.94 -11.30
CA PHE A 26 -0.96 -7.97 -11.07
C PHE A 26 -0.85 -8.97 -12.25
N PRO A 27 -1.95 -9.34 -12.96
CA PRO A 27 -1.87 -10.07 -14.23
C PRO A 27 -0.99 -9.39 -15.29
N ASP A 28 -1.17 -8.10 -15.55
CA ASP A 28 -0.36 -7.37 -16.55
C ASP A 28 1.12 -7.34 -16.18
N LEU A 29 1.42 -7.35 -14.88
CA LEU A 29 2.79 -7.45 -14.38
C LEU A 29 3.36 -8.85 -14.66
N LEU A 30 2.59 -9.92 -14.52
CA LEU A 30 3.06 -11.28 -14.81
C LEU A 30 3.41 -11.46 -16.30
N ASP A 31 2.64 -10.85 -17.19
CA ASP A 31 2.92 -10.88 -18.63
C ASP A 31 4.26 -10.21 -18.98
N GLN A 32 4.69 -9.23 -18.17
CA GLN A 32 5.98 -8.56 -18.35
C GLN A 32 7.18 -9.34 -17.79
N PHE A 33 6.94 -10.37 -16.98
CA PHE A 33 7.93 -11.23 -16.35
C PHE A 33 7.61 -12.72 -16.56
N PRO A 34 7.58 -13.22 -17.82
CA PRO A 34 7.13 -14.58 -18.14
C PRO A 34 7.97 -15.69 -17.50
N ASN A 35 9.22 -15.38 -17.14
CA ASN A 35 10.15 -16.32 -16.52
C ASN A 35 10.11 -16.31 -14.97
N ARG A 36 9.25 -15.48 -14.36
CA ARG A 36 9.18 -15.31 -12.91
C ARG A 36 7.82 -15.74 -12.40
N SER A 37 7.84 -16.52 -11.32
CA SER A 37 6.59 -16.87 -10.63
C SER A 37 6.06 -15.66 -9.85
N PRO A 38 4.73 -15.56 -9.64
CA PRO A 38 4.12 -14.54 -8.79
C PRO A 38 4.81 -14.37 -7.44
N ASN A 39 5.20 -15.48 -6.81
CA ASN A 39 5.85 -15.48 -5.50
C ASN A 39 7.28 -14.92 -5.58
N SER A 40 8.03 -15.24 -6.64
CA SER A 40 9.38 -14.71 -6.86
C SER A 40 9.36 -13.18 -7.01
N ILE A 41 8.39 -12.66 -7.75
CA ILE A 41 8.18 -11.21 -7.95
C ILE A 41 7.86 -10.52 -6.61
N ARG A 42 6.91 -11.04 -5.83
CA ARG A 42 6.55 -10.47 -4.52
C ARG A 42 7.72 -10.48 -3.56
N LEU A 43 8.48 -11.58 -3.52
CA LEU A 43 9.65 -11.71 -2.66
C LEU A 43 10.74 -10.71 -3.06
N MET A 44 11.00 -10.54 -4.36
CA MET A 44 11.97 -9.57 -4.83
C MET A 44 11.51 -8.13 -4.57
N ALA A 45 10.25 -7.81 -4.85
CA ALA A 45 9.69 -6.50 -4.55
C ALA A 45 9.78 -6.17 -3.05
N SER A 46 9.50 -7.14 -2.17
CA SER A 46 9.68 -7.00 -0.72
C SER A 46 11.14 -6.72 -0.35
N ARG A 47 12.10 -7.45 -0.93
CA ARG A 47 13.54 -7.22 -0.73
C ARG A 47 13.99 -5.83 -1.20
N LEU A 48 13.36 -5.32 -2.26
CA LEU A 48 13.61 -3.98 -2.80
C LEU A 48 12.84 -2.88 -2.07
N GLY A 49 11.99 -3.22 -1.10
CA GLY A 49 11.14 -2.26 -0.38
C GLY A 49 10.01 -1.67 -1.22
N LEU A 50 9.69 -2.27 -2.38
CA LEU A 50 8.66 -1.79 -3.29
C LEU A 50 7.28 -2.14 -2.76
N LYS A 51 6.38 -1.16 -2.78
CA LYS A 51 4.98 -1.30 -2.37
C LYS A 51 4.06 -1.05 -3.55
N ARG A 52 3.00 -1.84 -3.66
CA ARG A 52 1.94 -1.63 -4.66
C ARG A 52 0.86 -0.74 -4.06
N PRO A 53 0.37 0.28 -4.80
CA PRO A 53 -0.84 0.99 -4.41
C PRO A 53 -1.99 0.00 -4.48
N ASN A 54 -2.52 -0.37 -3.32
CA ASN A 54 -3.61 -1.33 -3.22
C ASN A 54 -4.93 -0.56 -3.28
N ILE A 55 -5.42 -0.41 -4.52
CA ILE A 55 -6.60 0.40 -4.85
C ILE A 55 -7.91 -0.32 -4.45
N PHE A 56 -7.89 -1.63 -4.16
CA PHE A 56 -9.13 -2.42 -4.06
C PHE A 56 -9.31 -3.32 -2.82
N SER A 57 -8.34 -3.47 -1.92
CA SER A 57 -8.47 -4.48 -0.83
C SER A 57 -8.76 -3.92 0.58
N GLY A 58 -9.29 -2.72 0.74
CA GLY A 58 -9.53 -2.23 2.09
C GLY A 58 -10.35 -0.96 2.23
N ILE A 59 -11.64 -1.03 1.95
CA ILE A 59 -12.58 -0.29 2.82
C ILE A 59 -12.56 -1.01 4.17
N ASN A 60 -11.53 -0.77 4.97
CA ASN A 60 -11.50 -1.21 6.37
C ASN A 60 -12.06 -0.07 7.21
N LYS A 61 -13.15 -0.34 7.93
CA LYS A 61 -13.73 0.57 8.92
C LYS A 61 -12.64 0.94 9.92
N VAL A 62 -12.24 2.21 9.95
CA VAL A 62 -11.28 2.69 10.94
C VAL A 62 -12.02 2.83 12.26
N SER A 63 -11.67 2.00 13.26
CA SER A 63 -12.20 2.16 14.61
C SER A 63 -11.52 3.37 15.27
N GLU A 64 -12.32 4.41 15.51
CA GLU A 64 -11.90 5.64 16.17
C GLU A 64 -11.29 5.37 17.55
N LYS A 65 -10.13 5.98 17.85
CA LYS A 65 -9.68 6.16 19.23
C LYS A 65 -9.64 7.66 19.53
N LYS A 66 -10.66 8.14 20.25
CA LYS A 66 -10.75 9.51 20.77
C LYS A 66 -9.57 9.73 21.73
N THR A 67 -8.61 10.56 21.35
CA THR A 67 -7.61 11.09 22.29
C THR A 67 -7.99 12.52 22.64
N SER A 68 -8.24 12.75 23.93
CA SER A 68 -8.54 14.07 24.47
C SER A 68 -7.23 14.76 24.80
N ALA A 69 -6.85 15.80 24.05
CA ALA A 69 -6.03 16.88 24.58
C ALA A 69 -6.14 18.12 23.69
N ARG A 70 -6.08 19.27 24.37
CA ARG A 70 -6.42 20.62 23.91
C ARG A 70 -5.54 21.09 22.73
N ALA A 71 -6.16 21.93 21.89
CA ALA A 71 -5.62 22.67 20.75
C ALA A 71 -5.51 21.86 19.43
N GLY A 72 -6.57 21.95 18.61
CA GLY A 72 -6.64 21.42 17.24
C GLY A 72 -7.29 20.04 17.16
N GLY A 73 -8.58 19.98 16.81
CA GLY A 73 -9.32 18.72 16.69
C GLY A 73 -8.86 17.90 15.49
N GLY A 74 -8.06 16.87 15.72
CA GLY A 74 -7.65 15.92 14.69
C GLY A 74 -7.65 14.48 15.19
N VAL A 75 -7.83 13.53 14.26
CA VAL A 75 -7.79 12.08 14.50
C VAL A 75 -6.56 11.52 13.81
N LEU A 76 -5.83 10.64 14.51
CA LEU A 76 -4.77 9.84 13.91
C LEU A 76 -5.34 8.52 13.42
N VAL A 77 -5.21 8.26 12.13
CA VAL A 77 -5.65 7.04 11.47
C VAL A 77 -4.43 6.20 11.10
N ARG A 78 -4.42 4.93 11.51
CA ARG A 78 -3.38 4.01 11.08
C ARG A 78 -3.77 3.36 9.76
N CYS A 79 -2.94 3.51 8.73
CA CYS A 79 -3.13 2.86 7.44
C CYS A 79 -3.08 1.34 7.61
N SER A 80 -4.18 0.64 7.27
CA SER A 80 -4.25 -0.83 7.35
C SER A 80 -3.33 -1.54 6.34
N GLN A 81 -2.89 -0.83 5.28
CA GLN A 81 -2.08 -1.40 4.22
C GLN A 81 -0.57 -1.29 4.47
N CYS A 82 -0.09 -0.15 4.97
CA CYS A 82 1.35 0.07 5.17
C CYS A 82 1.76 0.33 6.63
N GLY A 83 0.78 0.49 7.54
CA GLY A 83 1.01 0.76 8.95
C GLY A 83 1.37 2.22 9.29
N GLY A 84 1.46 3.11 8.30
CA GLY A 84 1.74 4.53 8.49
C GLY A 84 0.61 5.26 9.24
N TRP A 85 0.97 6.34 9.94
CA TRP A 85 0.03 7.19 10.68
C TRP A 85 -0.36 8.40 9.85
N ILE A 86 -1.66 8.67 9.75
CA ILE A 86 -2.22 9.76 8.96
C ILE A 86 -2.95 10.70 9.92
N GLY A 87 -2.56 11.98 9.93
CA GLY A 87 -3.26 13.02 10.68
C GLY A 87 -4.41 13.59 9.88
N VAL A 88 -5.63 13.54 10.43
CA VAL A 88 -6.83 14.08 9.80
C VAL A 88 -7.37 15.19 10.68
N SER A 89 -7.50 16.40 10.16
CA SER A 89 -8.16 17.50 10.88
C SER A 89 -9.66 17.39 10.63
N VAL A 90 -10.46 17.25 11.68
CA VAL A 90 -11.91 17.10 11.57
C VAL A 90 -12.55 18.44 11.93
N GLU A 91 -12.92 19.23 10.91
CA GLU A 91 -13.80 20.37 11.09
C GLU A 91 -15.23 19.85 11.27
N ARG A 92 -15.97 20.38 12.26
CA ARG A 92 -17.25 19.83 12.73
C ARG A 92 -18.38 19.93 11.69
N ALA A 93 -18.41 19.02 10.73
CA ALA A 93 -19.59 18.66 9.93
C ALA A 93 -19.38 17.28 9.30
N SER A 94 -19.90 16.23 9.96
CA SER A 94 -19.86 14.81 9.56
C SER A 94 -18.46 14.15 9.58
N ALA A 95 -18.25 13.20 10.51
CA ALA A 95 -17.01 12.42 10.64
C ALA A 95 -16.82 11.36 9.53
N ASN A 96 -17.72 11.33 8.53
CA ASN A 96 -17.64 10.40 7.42
C ASN A 96 -16.72 10.96 6.33
N GLY A 97 -15.57 10.32 6.12
CA GLY A 97 -14.55 10.81 5.20
C GLY A 97 -13.70 9.70 4.59
N VAL A 98 -13.07 10.00 3.45
CA VAL A 98 -12.11 9.11 2.80
C VAL A 98 -10.71 9.67 3.03
N VAL A 99 -9.83 8.87 3.64
CA VAL A 99 -8.44 9.24 3.88
C VAL A 99 -7.55 8.40 2.97
N VAL A 100 -6.70 9.07 2.20
CA VAL A 100 -5.70 8.42 1.35
C VAL A 100 -4.34 8.55 2.02
N CYS A 101 -3.66 7.42 2.21
CA CYS A 101 -2.30 7.37 2.74
C CYS A 101 -1.31 7.92 1.70
N ASP A 102 -0.57 8.97 2.07
CA ASP A 102 0.51 9.56 1.26
C ASP A 102 1.67 8.57 0.99
N HIS A 103 1.90 7.62 1.90
CA HIS A 103 3.00 6.67 1.80
C HIS A 103 2.72 5.47 0.90
N CYS A 104 1.46 5.06 0.71
CA CYS A 104 1.14 3.87 -0.06
C CYS A 104 -0.09 4.00 -0.97
N GLY A 105 -0.74 5.16 -1.00
CA GLY A 105 -2.00 5.37 -1.73
C GLY A 105 -3.19 4.58 -1.15
N GLY A 106 -3.02 3.96 0.02
CA GLY A 106 -4.06 3.14 0.63
C GLY A 106 -5.23 3.98 1.11
N VAL A 107 -6.44 3.54 0.81
CA VAL A 107 -7.67 4.25 1.18
C VAL A 107 -8.20 3.72 2.51
N SER A 108 -8.69 4.59 3.38
CA SER A 108 -9.36 4.24 4.63
C SER A 108 -10.63 5.07 4.79
N LEU A 109 -11.73 4.42 5.19
CA LEU A 109 -12.98 5.12 5.49
C LEU A 109 -13.02 5.49 6.97
N LEU A 110 -13.21 6.77 7.22
CA LEU A 110 -13.63 7.30 8.50
C LEU A 110 -15.14 7.27 8.55
N THR A 111 -15.68 6.71 9.62
CA THR A 111 -17.09 6.74 9.97
C THR A 111 -17.19 6.97 11.47
N ASP A 112 -18.14 7.81 11.92
CA ASP A 112 -18.45 8.04 13.35
C ASP A 112 -18.82 6.72 14.07
#